data_AF-A0A9W7PZM8-F1
#
_entry.id   AF-A0A9W7PZM8-F1
#
_cell.length_a   1.000
_cell.length_b   1.000
_cell.length_c   1.000
_cell.angle_alpha   90.00
_cell.angle_beta   90.00
_cell.angle_gamma   90.00
#
_symmetry.space_group_name_H-M   'P 1'
#
loop_
_entity.id
_entity.type
_entity.pdbx_description
1 polymer ?
#
loop_
_entity_poly.entity_id
_entity_poly.type
_entity_poly.pdbx_seq_one_letter_code
_entity_poly.pdbx_strand_id
1 'polypeptide(L)'
;MEITSKPYLSLLKSETAQGTALGSLAKVCKKVVAGTGTLFGGRASDVFYTLWRLFPQKMVKSGFEYSSLMEWNETYGNIERTYYHDGEVTSNIASRGAQGNLDKTKVVSGISPYVFTQFLMDTTINVRLKDVWPNPVELINVPTILVEMSEEQKQAYEHMKESFEKAIEGAKGTPDVGKLWLSYIRTGNSYPDNMNHYPNYHLDNAERELVWSNEEFRFDEDCIQPKEKKLQEILHTEISEGRPTIIYVSDTGSTVKERDIQPRLQKVAEQVPGAKVAILRTNTVTPPKRSAWLKEQVNSGVNVIICSQELVKVGLDCATRSR
;
A
#
# COMPACT_ATOMS: atom_id res chain seq x y z
N MET A 1 33.64 2.77 -8.98
CA MET A 1 32.49 1.93 -8.56
C MET A 1 31.34 2.90 -8.35
N GLU A 2 30.59 3.18 -9.40
CA GLU A 2 29.49 4.13 -9.34
C GLU A 2 28.30 3.40 -8.73
N ILE A 3 28.07 3.63 -7.44
CA ILE A 3 26.86 3.16 -6.75
C ILE A 3 25.76 4.14 -7.18
N THR A 4 25.13 3.86 -8.32
CA THR A 4 23.93 4.60 -8.72
C THR A 4 22.82 4.29 -7.71
N SER A 5 22.54 5.27 -6.85
CA SER A 5 21.53 5.17 -5.80
C SER A 5 20.12 5.11 -6.38
N LYS A 6 19.35 4.13 -5.88
CA LYS A 6 17.87 4.02 -5.84
C LYS A 6 17.16 4.02 -7.21
N PRO A 7 17.01 2.82 -7.78
CA PRO A 7 15.68 2.21 -7.71
C PRO A 7 15.73 0.86 -7.00
N TYR A 8 14.86 0.69 -6.01
CA TYR A 8 14.66 -0.59 -5.34
C TYR A 8 14.20 -1.62 -6.37
N LEU A 9 14.80 -2.81 -6.36
CA LEU A 9 14.48 -3.88 -7.31
C LEU A 9 12.96 -4.20 -7.35
N SER A 10 12.27 -4.00 -6.23
CA SER A 10 10.82 -4.18 -6.10
C SER A 10 9.98 -3.23 -6.94
N LEU A 11 10.52 -2.07 -7.36
CA LEU A 11 9.85 -1.12 -8.26
C LEU A 11 10.06 -1.47 -9.74
N LEU A 12 10.88 -2.48 -10.03
CA LEU A 12 11.31 -2.87 -11.37
C LEU A 12 10.71 -4.23 -11.79
N LYS A 13 9.71 -4.72 -11.05
CA LYS A 13 9.17 -6.08 -11.18
C LYS A 13 8.36 -6.35 -12.47
N SER A 14 7.95 -5.29 -13.19
CA SER A 14 7.13 -5.37 -14.41
C SER A 14 7.84 -4.81 -15.64
N GLU A 15 7.17 -4.80 -16.79
CA GLU A 15 7.59 -4.08 -18.01
C GLU A 15 7.48 -2.56 -17.83
N THR A 16 8.27 -2.02 -16.91
CA THR A 16 8.34 -0.58 -16.66
C THR A 16 9.52 0.02 -17.41
N ALA A 17 9.42 1.29 -17.80
CA ALA A 17 10.53 2.02 -18.43
C ALA A 17 11.81 2.00 -17.56
N GLN A 18 11.65 2.07 -16.23
CA GLN A 18 12.75 1.93 -15.28
C GLN A 18 13.38 0.52 -15.32
N GLY A 19 12.55 -0.52 -15.48
CA GLY A 19 13.01 -1.89 -15.64
C GLY A 19 13.83 -2.09 -16.91
N THR A 20 13.37 -1.55 -18.04
CA THR A 20 14.12 -1.60 -19.30
C THR A 20 15.47 -0.87 -19.18
N ALA A 21 15.50 0.29 -18.52
CA ALA A 21 16.72 1.02 -18.26
C ALA A 21 17.72 0.20 -17.41
N LEU A 22 17.26 -0.53 -16.39
CA LEU A 22 18.11 -1.46 -15.63
C LEU A 22 18.73 -2.52 -16.53
N GLY A 23 17.96 -3.13 -17.44
CA GLY A 23 18.48 -4.13 -18.37
C GLY A 23 19.59 -3.57 -19.26
N SER A 24 19.40 -2.36 -19.79
CA SER A 24 20.42 -1.67 -20.60
C SER A 24 21.68 -1.36 -19.78
N LEU A 25 21.53 -0.89 -18.54
CA LEU A 25 22.67 -0.63 -17.65
C LEU A 25 23.41 -1.92 -17.29
N ALA A 26 22.68 -2.98 -16.96
CA ALA A 26 23.26 -4.27 -16.63
C ALA A 26 24.06 -4.88 -17.79
N LYS A 27 23.63 -4.60 -19.04
CA LYS A 27 24.35 -5.03 -20.25
C LYS A 27 25.69 -4.33 -20.45
N VAL A 28 25.79 -3.04 -20.10
CA VAL A 28 27.01 -2.24 -20.32
C VAL A 28 27.98 -2.34 -19.14
N CYS A 29 27.47 -2.56 -17.93
CA CYS A 29 28.27 -2.64 -16.71
C CYS A 29 28.94 -4.01 -16.55
N LYS A 30 30.26 -4.02 -16.25
CA LYS A 30 31.01 -5.26 -15.96
C LYS A 30 30.57 -5.94 -14.66
N LYS A 31 30.09 -5.17 -13.68
CA LYS A 31 29.66 -5.63 -12.36
C LYS A 31 28.41 -4.86 -11.95
N VAL A 32 27.41 -5.57 -11.47
CA VAL A 32 26.13 -5.01 -11.01
C VAL A 32 25.86 -5.54 -9.62
N VAL A 33 25.59 -4.64 -8.67
CA VAL A 33 25.14 -4.98 -7.33
C VAL A 33 23.78 -4.32 -7.14
N ALA A 34 22.77 -5.11 -6.83
CA ALA A 34 21.41 -4.63 -6.71
C ALA A 34 20.89 -4.89 -5.30
N GLY A 35 20.30 -3.86 -4.67
CA GLY A 35 19.78 -3.92 -3.31
C GLY A 35 18.24 -3.93 -3.27
N THR A 36 17.67 -4.80 -2.45
CA THR A 36 16.22 -4.81 -2.16
C THR A 36 15.96 -5.31 -0.75
N GLY A 37 14.94 -4.75 -0.08
CA GLY A 37 14.45 -5.27 1.20
C GLY A 37 13.59 -6.53 1.04
N THR A 38 12.89 -6.66 -0.09
CA THR A 38 12.08 -7.83 -0.43
C THR A 38 12.16 -8.10 -1.92
N LEU A 39 12.70 -9.26 -2.31
CA LEU A 39 12.77 -9.66 -3.70
C LEU A 39 11.41 -10.10 -4.25
N PHE A 40 10.66 -10.89 -3.49
CA PHE A 40 9.37 -11.44 -3.90
C PHE A 40 8.22 -10.47 -3.62
N GLY A 41 7.21 -10.42 -4.50
CA GLY A 41 5.94 -9.70 -4.27
C GLY A 41 4.79 -10.63 -3.87
N GLY A 42 5.05 -11.93 -3.74
CA GLY A 42 4.06 -12.96 -3.44
C GLY A 42 3.68 -13.82 -4.66
N ARG A 43 3.97 -13.39 -5.88
CA ARG A 43 3.74 -14.18 -7.11
C ARG A 43 5.04 -14.49 -7.84
N ALA A 44 5.09 -15.61 -8.54
CA ALA A 44 6.20 -15.97 -9.42
C ALA A 44 6.46 -14.90 -10.51
N SER A 45 5.39 -14.29 -11.04
CA SER A 45 5.47 -13.21 -12.04
C SER A 45 6.31 -12.01 -11.59
N ASP A 46 6.37 -11.75 -10.28
CA ASP A 46 7.00 -10.56 -9.73
C ASP A 46 8.54 -10.59 -9.86
N VAL A 47 9.14 -11.77 -10.04
CA VAL A 47 10.60 -11.91 -10.15
C VAL A 47 11.08 -12.19 -11.56
N PHE A 48 10.20 -12.62 -12.47
CA PHE A 48 10.55 -13.05 -13.82
C PHE A 48 11.37 -12.00 -14.58
N TYR A 49 10.84 -10.78 -14.77
CA TYR A 49 11.54 -9.74 -15.51
C TYR A 49 12.80 -9.23 -14.80
N THR A 50 12.82 -9.32 -13.48
CA THR A 50 14.00 -8.98 -12.69
C THR A 50 15.13 -9.98 -12.96
N LEU A 51 14.83 -11.28 -12.92
CA LEU A 51 15.77 -12.34 -13.25
C LEU A 51 16.23 -12.26 -14.70
N TRP A 52 15.32 -11.94 -15.64
CA TRP A 52 15.68 -11.76 -17.04
C TRP A 52 16.69 -10.62 -17.25
N ARG A 53 16.52 -9.51 -16.55
CA ARG A 53 17.40 -8.33 -16.69
C ARG A 53 18.76 -8.52 -16.03
N LEU A 54 18.80 -9.18 -14.88
CA LEU A 54 20.04 -9.38 -14.12
C LEU A 54 20.81 -10.64 -14.53
N PHE A 55 20.09 -11.72 -14.85
CA PHE A 55 20.65 -13.05 -15.10
C PHE A 55 20.05 -13.69 -16.36
N PRO A 56 20.07 -13.01 -17.54
CA PRO A 56 19.45 -13.53 -18.76
C PRO A 56 20.02 -14.90 -19.17
N GLN A 57 21.31 -15.14 -18.94
CA GLN A 57 21.98 -16.40 -19.25
C GLN A 57 21.40 -17.58 -18.47
N LYS A 58 20.99 -17.37 -17.21
CA LYS A 58 20.36 -18.42 -16.39
C LYS A 58 18.95 -18.71 -16.88
N MET A 59 18.19 -17.68 -17.24
CA MET A 59 16.83 -17.83 -17.76
C MET A 59 16.82 -18.63 -19.06
N VAL A 60 17.70 -18.31 -20.00
CA VAL A 60 17.85 -19.03 -21.27
C VAL A 60 18.30 -20.47 -21.04
N LYS A 61 19.26 -20.71 -20.12
CA LYS A 61 19.71 -22.07 -19.79
C LYS A 61 18.59 -22.93 -19.18
N SER A 62 17.67 -22.31 -18.46
CA SER A 62 16.47 -22.96 -17.92
C SER A 62 15.31 -23.07 -18.92
N GLY A 63 15.50 -22.66 -20.18
CA GLY A 63 14.52 -22.83 -21.26
C GLY A 63 13.50 -21.70 -21.41
N PHE A 64 13.64 -20.59 -20.67
CA PHE A 64 12.69 -19.48 -20.75
C PHE A 64 13.12 -18.43 -21.78
N GLU A 65 12.14 -17.84 -22.47
CA GLU A 65 12.30 -16.64 -23.31
C GLU A 65 11.77 -15.39 -22.59
N TYR A 66 12.08 -14.19 -23.10
CA TYR A 66 11.56 -12.94 -22.51
C TYR A 66 10.03 -12.88 -22.49
N SER A 67 9.38 -13.50 -23.48
CA SER A 67 7.93 -13.61 -23.62
C SER A 67 7.32 -14.77 -22.82
N SER A 68 8.12 -15.68 -22.25
CA SER A 68 7.66 -16.89 -21.54
C SER A 68 7.13 -16.61 -20.12
N LEU A 69 6.52 -15.45 -19.87
CA LEU A 69 5.98 -15.12 -18.54
C LEU A 69 4.88 -16.12 -18.11
N MET A 70 4.04 -16.56 -19.04
CA MET A 70 2.96 -17.50 -18.72
C MET A 70 3.50 -18.89 -18.36
N GLU A 71 4.42 -19.41 -19.18
CA GLU A 71 5.12 -20.67 -18.94
C GLU A 71 5.90 -20.66 -17.62
N TRP A 72 6.53 -19.52 -17.29
CA TRP A 72 7.16 -19.31 -15.99
C TRP A 72 6.17 -19.43 -14.84
N ASN A 73 4.98 -18.84 -14.96
CA ASN A 73 3.94 -18.93 -13.94
C ASN A 73 3.33 -20.34 -13.87
N GLU A 74 3.27 -21.08 -14.96
CA GLU A 74 2.83 -22.48 -14.98
C GLU A 74 3.85 -23.40 -14.31
N THR A 75 5.14 -23.11 -14.49
CA THR A 75 6.24 -23.92 -13.92
C THR A 75 6.49 -23.60 -12.45
N TYR A 76 6.46 -22.33 -12.07
CA TYR A 76 6.91 -21.87 -10.77
C TYR A 76 5.87 -21.07 -9.98
N GLY A 77 4.70 -20.78 -10.54
CA GLY A 77 3.63 -20.02 -9.89
C GLY A 77 2.39 -20.86 -9.61
N ASN A 78 1.37 -20.19 -9.07
CA ASN A 78 0.04 -20.73 -8.94
C ASN A 78 -0.87 -20.07 -9.98
N ILE A 79 -1.64 -20.87 -10.70
CA ILE A 79 -2.57 -20.39 -11.72
C ILE A 79 -3.96 -20.95 -11.44
N GLU A 80 -4.92 -20.04 -11.42
CA GLU A 80 -6.35 -20.34 -11.35
C GLU A 80 -6.93 -20.23 -12.76
N ARG A 81 -7.58 -21.29 -13.23
CA ARG A 81 -8.31 -21.32 -14.51
C ARG A 81 -9.79 -21.50 -14.22
N THR A 82 -10.60 -20.52 -14.62
CA THR A 82 -12.06 -20.60 -14.51
C THR A 82 -12.62 -21.00 -15.87
N TYR A 83 -13.26 -22.17 -15.90
CA TYR A 83 -13.98 -22.68 -17.07
C TYR A 83 -15.45 -22.30 -16.92
N TYR A 84 -16.00 -21.58 -17.89
CA TYR A 84 -17.44 -21.36 -17.98
C TYR A 84 -18.02 -22.45 -18.87
N HIS A 85 -18.81 -23.36 -18.31
CA HIS A 85 -19.55 -24.35 -19.10
C HIS A 85 -20.85 -23.73 -19.64
N ASP A 86 -21.19 -24.07 -20.88
CA ASP A 86 -22.43 -23.65 -21.55
C ASP A 86 -23.65 -23.88 -20.66
N GLY A 87 -24.35 -22.80 -20.32
CA GLY A 87 -25.58 -22.82 -19.51
C GLY A 87 -25.74 -21.65 -18.53
N GLU A 88 -24.65 -21.00 -18.11
CA GLU A 88 -24.67 -19.88 -17.14
C GLU A 88 -24.31 -18.50 -17.74
N VAL A 89 -24.20 -18.39 -19.06
CA VAL A 89 -23.95 -17.10 -19.72
C VAL A 89 -25.27 -16.53 -20.21
N THR A 90 -25.92 -15.71 -19.39
CA THR A 90 -26.96 -14.80 -19.90
C THR A 90 -26.30 -13.84 -20.89
N SER A 91 -26.79 -13.84 -22.13
CA SER A 91 -26.21 -13.06 -23.21
C SER A 91 -26.21 -11.57 -22.86
N ASN A 92 -25.06 -10.91 -22.95
CA ASN A 92 -25.06 -9.47 -23.13
C ASN A 92 -25.68 -9.17 -24.51
N ILE A 93 -26.80 -8.45 -24.51
CA ILE A 93 -27.65 -8.14 -25.68
C ILE A 93 -26.88 -7.35 -26.79
N ALA A 94 -25.65 -6.91 -26.53
CA ALA A 94 -24.88 -6.01 -27.39
C ALA A 94 -23.71 -6.64 -28.18
N SER A 95 -23.56 -7.97 -28.27
CA SER A 95 -22.50 -8.56 -29.13
C SER A 95 -22.96 -9.76 -29.96
N ARG A 96 -23.07 -9.59 -31.29
CA ARG A 96 -23.31 -10.64 -32.29
C ARG A 96 -22.03 -11.43 -32.62
N GLY A 97 -21.40 -12.03 -31.61
CA GLY A 97 -20.29 -12.96 -31.81
C GLY A 97 -20.39 -14.08 -30.78
N ALA A 98 -20.48 -15.33 -31.23
CA ALA A 98 -20.49 -16.50 -30.38
C ALA A 98 -19.28 -16.44 -29.43
N GLN A 99 -19.54 -16.27 -28.12
CA GLN A 99 -18.52 -16.32 -27.09
C GLN A 99 -18.09 -17.77 -26.93
N GLY A 100 -17.06 -18.19 -27.67
CA GLY A 100 -16.33 -19.40 -27.31
C GLY A 100 -15.74 -19.24 -25.91
N ASN A 101 -15.89 -20.28 -25.08
CA ASN A 101 -15.28 -20.51 -23.78
C ASN A 101 -14.29 -19.41 -23.34
N LEU A 102 -14.76 -18.47 -22.52
CA LEU A 102 -13.90 -17.45 -21.90
C LEU A 102 -13.11 -18.11 -20.76
N ASP A 103 -12.09 -18.90 -21.08
CA ASP A 103 -11.15 -19.43 -20.10
C ASP A 103 -10.39 -18.27 -19.45
N LYS A 104 -10.86 -17.82 -18.28
CA LYS A 104 -10.15 -16.79 -17.52
C LYS A 104 -9.02 -17.46 -16.76
N THR A 105 -7.80 -17.11 -17.17
CA THR A 105 -6.59 -17.56 -16.47
C THR A 105 -6.04 -16.42 -15.63
N LYS A 106 -5.88 -16.68 -14.33
CA LYS A 106 -5.43 -15.70 -13.34
C LYS A 106 -4.22 -16.25 -12.58
N VAL A 107 -3.15 -15.47 -12.53
CA VAL A 107 -1.98 -15.78 -11.70
C VAL A 107 -2.29 -15.42 -10.25
N VAL A 108 -2.17 -16.41 -9.37
CA VAL A 108 -2.44 -16.30 -7.93
C VAL A 108 -1.12 -16.27 -7.16
N SER A 109 -1.17 -15.77 -5.93
CA SER A 109 -0.04 -15.78 -5.00
C SER A 109 0.50 -17.20 -4.80
N GLY A 110 1.82 -17.31 -4.87
CA GLY A 110 2.55 -18.56 -4.88
C GLY A 110 3.81 -18.45 -5.71
N ILE A 111 4.92 -18.92 -5.16
CA ILE A 111 6.15 -19.14 -5.90
C ILE A 111 6.82 -20.42 -5.42
N SER A 112 7.26 -21.22 -6.38
CA SER A 112 7.98 -22.46 -6.15
C SER A 112 9.33 -22.16 -5.47
N PRO A 113 9.68 -22.85 -4.37
CA PRO A 113 10.99 -22.73 -3.73
C PRO A 113 12.16 -23.03 -4.67
N TYR A 114 11.93 -23.76 -5.77
CA TYR A 114 12.93 -24.04 -6.79
C TYR A 114 13.50 -22.78 -7.44
N VAL A 115 12.72 -21.69 -7.51
CA VAL A 115 13.22 -20.41 -8.04
C VAL A 115 14.38 -19.90 -7.19
N PHE A 116 14.30 -20.07 -5.86
CA PHE A 116 15.36 -19.66 -4.97
C PHE A 116 16.63 -20.49 -5.20
N THR A 117 16.51 -21.82 -5.24
CA THR A 117 17.66 -22.70 -5.38
C THR A 117 18.34 -22.58 -6.74
N GLN A 118 17.57 -22.42 -7.82
CA GLN A 118 18.14 -22.34 -9.17
C GLN A 118 18.71 -20.97 -9.54
N PHE A 119 18.04 -19.88 -9.14
CA PHE A 119 18.39 -18.56 -9.64
C PHE A 119 19.09 -17.67 -8.61
N LEU A 120 18.81 -17.87 -7.32
CA LEU A 120 19.14 -16.89 -6.28
C LEU A 120 20.19 -17.36 -5.27
N MET A 121 20.33 -18.67 -5.05
CA MET A 121 21.20 -19.23 -4.00
C MET A 121 22.67 -18.80 -4.12
N ASP A 122 23.19 -18.67 -5.34
CA ASP A 122 24.58 -18.29 -5.66
C ASP A 122 24.73 -16.81 -6.04
N THR A 123 23.64 -16.06 -6.17
CA THR A 123 23.65 -14.66 -6.63
C THR A 123 23.15 -13.67 -5.57
N THR A 124 22.53 -14.16 -4.49
CA THR A 124 21.86 -13.34 -3.48
C THR A 124 22.49 -13.54 -2.11
N ILE A 125 22.80 -12.43 -1.44
CA ILE A 125 23.23 -12.42 -0.03
C ILE A 125 22.07 -11.89 0.80
N ASN A 126 21.45 -12.76 1.60
CA ASN A 126 20.39 -12.38 2.52
C ASN A 126 20.98 -12.18 3.92
N VAL A 127 20.94 -10.94 4.41
CA VAL A 127 21.41 -10.58 5.75
C VAL A 127 20.20 -10.27 6.61
N ARG A 128 20.03 -10.97 7.74
CA ARG A 128 18.98 -10.63 8.71
C ARG A 128 19.55 -9.62 9.70
N LEU A 129 18.71 -8.74 10.23
CA LEU A 129 19.13 -7.75 11.22
C LEU A 129 19.80 -8.40 12.44
N LYS A 130 19.29 -9.54 12.91
CA LYS A 130 19.90 -10.30 14.02
C LYS A 130 21.30 -10.85 13.73
N ASP A 131 21.68 -10.99 12.45
CA ASP A 131 23.01 -11.50 12.07
C ASP A 131 24.06 -10.39 12.13
N VAL A 132 23.66 -9.11 12.07
CA VAL A 132 24.56 -7.93 12.04
C VAL A 132 24.38 -6.99 13.21
N TRP A 133 23.27 -7.08 13.95
CA TRP A 133 22.97 -6.24 15.10
C TRP A 133 23.20 -7.05 16.38
N PRO A 134 24.29 -6.80 17.14
CA PRO A 134 24.67 -7.61 18.30
C PRO A 134 23.72 -7.47 19.50
N ASN A 135 23.10 -6.30 19.68
CA ASN A 135 22.10 -6.03 20.74
C ASN A 135 20.78 -5.52 20.13
N PRO A 136 20.02 -6.37 19.41
CA PRO A 136 18.78 -5.94 18.77
C PRO A 136 17.79 -5.50 19.85
N VAL A 137 17.06 -4.41 19.60
CA VAL A 137 15.91 -4.07 20.43
C VAL A 137 14.85 -5.14 20.19
N GLU A 138 14.25 -5.65 21.27
CA GLU A 138 13.19 -6.64 21.14
C GLU A 138 12.01 -6.05 20.37
N LEU A 139 11.59 -6.75 19.31
CA LEU A 139 10.39 -6.39 18.57
C LEU A 139 9.19 -6.88 19.38
N ILE A 140 8.55 -5.97 20.11
CA ILE A 140 7.27 -6.23 20.76
C ILE A 140 6.20 -6.17 19.67
N ASN A 141 5.70 -7.34 19.26
CA ASN A 141 4.59 -7.43 18.33
C ASN A 141 3.28 -7.21 19.10
N VAL A 142 2.70 -6.02 18.97
CA VAL A 142 1.38 -5.72 19.53
C VAL A 142 0.33 -6.25 18.55
N PRO A 143 -0.63 -7.09 19.00
CA PRO A 143 -1.68 -7.60 18.13
C PRO A 143 -2.54 -6.46 17.58
N THR A 144 -3.21 -6.72 16.46
CA THR A 144 -4.16 -5.78 15.88
C THR A 144 -5.24 -5.43 16.91
N ILE A 145 -5.37 -4.13 17.20
CA ILE A 145 -6.40 -3.62 18.10
C ILE A 145 -7.66 -3.38 17.28
N LEU A 146 -8.71 -4.17 17.57
CA LEU A 146 -10.04 -3.95 17.01
C LEU A 146 -10.78 -2.93 17.88
N VAL A 147 -11.34 -1.91 17.24
CA VAL A 147 -12.12 -0.85 17.89
C VAL A 147 -13.51 -0.88 17.28
N GLU A 148 -14.51 -1.11 18.13
CA GLU A 148 -15.91 -1.11 17.70
C GLU A 148 -16.38 0.30 17.34
N MET A 149 -17.23 0.38 16.33
CA MET A 149 -17.89 1.63 15.96
C MET A 149 -18.90 2.03 17.04
N SER A 150 -19.06 3.33 17.27
CA SER A 150 -20.22 3.83 18.03
C SER A 150 -21.51 3.63 17.24
N GLU A 151 -22.66 3.72 17.91
CA GLU A 151 -23.97 3.59 17.25
C GLU A 151 -24.16 4.67 16.18
N GLU A 152 -23.70 5.90 16.45
CA GLU A 152 -23.75 7.01 15.50
C GLU A 152 -22.88 6.73 14.26
N GLN A 153 -21.64 6.23 14.47
CA GLN A 153 -20.76 5.86 13.36
C GLN A 153 -21.34 4.71 12.53
N LYS A 154 -21.96 3.74 13.20
CA LYS A 154 -22.58 2.58 12.54
C LYS A 154 -23.76 3.03 11.67
N GLN A 155 -24.59 3.94 12.15
CA GLN A 155 -25.69 4.53 11.37
C GLN A 155 -25.15 5.29 10.14
N ALA A 156 -24.13 6.13 10.34
CA ALA A 156 -23.48 6.87 9.25
C ALA A 156 -22.88 5.94 8.18
N TYR A 157 -22.24 4.85 8.63
CA TYR A 157 -21.66 3.85 7.75
C TYR A 157 -22.73 3.06 6.98
N GLU A 158 -23.82 2.67 7.63
CA GLU A 158 -24.92 1.96 6.98
C GLU A 158 -25.62 2.86 5.95
N HIS A 159 -25.82 4.14 6.26
CA HIS A 159 -26.33 5.12 5.29
C HIS A 159 -25.44 5.22 4.04
N MET A 160 -24.12 5.28 4.23
CA MET A 160 -23.15 5.26 3.13
C MET A 160 -23.28 3.98 2.30
N LYS A 161 -23.30 2.82 2.97
CA LYS A 161 -23.45 1.52 2.34
C LYS A 161 -24.73 1.42 1.51
N GLU A 162 -25.87 1.78 2.07
CA GLU A 162 -27.16 1.75 1.36
C GLU A 162 -27.17 2.67 0.13
N SER A 163 -26.55 3.84 0.23
CA SER A 163 -26.45 4.80 -0.89
C SER A 163 -25.65 4.21 -2.06
N PHE A 164 -24.50 3.61 -1.76
CA PHE A 164 -23.68 2.93 -2.77
C PHE A 164 -24.37 1.69 -3.33
N GLU A 165 -25.02 0.87 -2.51
CA GLU A 165 -25.73 -0.32 -2.96
C GLU A 165 -26.89 0.03 -3.91
N LYS A 166 -27.66 1.09 -3.61
CA LYS A 166 -28.71 1.60 -4.50
C LYS A 166 -28.14 2.09 -5.84
N ALA A 167 -27.04 2.85 -5.81
CA ALA A 167 -26.40 3.34 -7.03
C ALA A 167 -25.81 2.19 -7.87
N ILE A 168 -25.23 1.17 -7.24
CA ILE A 168 -24.70 -0.02 -7.91
C ILE A 168 -25.83 -0.81 -8.56
N GLU A 169 -26.95 -0.99 -7.86
CA GLU A 169 -28.14 -1.67 -8.39
C GLU A 169 -28.71 -0.93 -9.60
N GLY A 170 -28.88 0.40 -9.50
CA GLY A 170 -29.37 1.24 -10.60
C GLY A 170 -28.43 1.27 -11.80
N ALA A 171 -27.12 1.14 -11.58
CA ALA A 171 -26.13 1.11 -12.64
C ALA A 171 -25.92 -0.28 -13.27
N LYS A 172 -26.59 -1.35 -12.81
CA LYS A 172 -26.37 -2.71 -13.33
C LYS A 172 -26.49 -2.78 -14.84
N GLY A 173 -25.51 -3.41 -15.47
CA GLY A 173 -25.41 -3.50 -16.93
C GLY A 173 -24.74 -2.30 -17.61
N THR A 174 -24.40 -1.24 -16.87
CA THR A 174 -23.61 -0.11 -17.38
C THR A 174 -22.11 -0.31 -17.11
N PRO A 175 -21.23 0.39 -17.87
CA PRO A 175 -19.79 0.40 -17.58
C PRO A 175 -19.41 0.99 -16.22
N ASP A 176 -20.31 1.78 -15.60
CA ASP A 176 -20.00 2.53 -14.38
C ASP A 176 -20.06 1.67 -13.09
N VAL A 177 -20.67 0.48 -13.15
CA VAL A 177 -20.75 -0.48 -12.03
C VAL A 177 -19.36 -0.74 -11.42
N GLY A 178 -18.35 -0.95 -12.26
CA GLY A 178 -16.99 -1.21 -11.80
C GLY A 178 -16.39 -0.02 -11.02
N LYS A 179 -16.66 1.21 -11.47
CA LYS A 179 -16.20 2.43 -10.78
C LYS A 179 -16.91 2.60 -9.44
N LEU A 180 -18.21 2.30 -9.38
CA LEU A 180 -19.00 2.38 -8.16
C LEU A 180 -18.51 1.37 -7.11
N TRP A 181 -18.27 0.12 -7.48
CA TRP A 181 -17.69 -0.88 -6.56
C TRP A 181 -16.32 -0.47 -6.02
N LEU A 182 -15.43 0.01 -6.89
CA LEU A 182 -14.10 0.48 -6.48
C LEU A 182 -14.19 1.66 -5.50
N SER A 183 -15.13 2.58 -5.75
CA SER A 183 -15.33 3.76 -4.91
C SER A 183 -16.02 3.43 -3.61
N TYR A 184 -16.99 2.51 -3.60
CA TYR A 184 -17.62 1.99 -2.40
C TYR A 184 -16.58 1.41 -1.43
N ILE A 185 -15.70 0.53 -1.92
CA ILE A 185 -14.63 -0.07 -1.09
C ILE A 185 -13.68 1.00 -0.56
N ARG A 186 -13.27 1.95 -1.42
CA ARG A 186 -12.36 3.03 -1.02
C ARG A 186 -12.97 3.93 0.05
N THR A 187 -14.23 4.33 -0.14
CA THR A 187 -14.97 5.17 0.79
C THR A 187 -15.25 4.42 2.09
N GLY A 188 -15.72 3.18 2.04
CA GLY A 188 -15.94 2.36 3.23
C GLY A 188 -14.69 2.16 4.08
N ASN A 189 -13.51 2.04 3.47
CA ASN A 189 -12.26 1.92 4.22
C ASN A 189 -11.77 3.24 4.85
N SER A 190 -12.08 4.38 4.24
CA SER A 190 -11.44 5.66 4.58
C SER A 190 -12.36 6.60 5.35
N TYR A 191 -13.68 6.50 5.10
CA TYR A 191 -14.70 7.33 5.74
C TYR A 191 -14.72 7.19 7.26
N PRO A 192 -14.65 5.97 7.85
CA PRO A 192 -14.65 5.81 9.31
C PRO A 192 -13.49 6.50 10.03
N ASP A 193 -12.41 6.80 9.31
CA ASP A 193 -11.25 7.49 9.87
C ASP A 193 -11.41 9.02 9.84
N ASN A 194 -12.26 9.59 9.00
CA ASN A 194 -12.40 11.04 8.83
C ASN A 194 -13.86 11.48 8.66
N MET A 195 -14.77 11.06 9.54
CA MET A 195 -16.20 11.34 9.36
C MET A 195 -16.58 12.84 9.44
N ASN A 196 -15.69 13.69 9.94
CA ASN A 196 -15.91 15.12 10.10
C ASN A 196 -15.81 15.91 8.78
N HIS A 197 -14.86 15.53 7.91
CA HIS A 197 -14.54 16.28 6.69
C HIS A 197 -14.48 15.40 5.44
N TYR A 198 -14.86 14.12 5.53
CA TYR A 198 -14.84 13.24 4.38
C TYR A 198 -15.72 13.83 3.25
N PRO A 199 -15.18 13.94 2.02
CA PRO A 199 -15.90 14.58 0.92
C PRO A 199 -17.04 13.72 0.40
N ASN A 200 -18.07 14.38 -0.13
CA ASN A 200 -19.15 13.73 -0.86
C ASN A 200 -18.59 12.98 -2.08
N TYR A 201 -19.23 11.87 -2.43
CA TYR A 201 -18.83 11.09 -3.60
C TYR A 201 -19.78 11.35 -4.77
N HIS A 202 -19.18 11.84 -5.86
CA HIS A 202 -19.84 12.02 -7.15
C HIS A 202 -19.32 10.97 -8.13
N LEU A 203 -20.22 10.38 -8.91
CA LEU A 203 -19.83 9.47 -9.98
C LEU A 203 -19.09 10.24 -11.07
N ASP A 204 -17.95 9.70 -11.50
CA ASP A 204 -17.15 10.26 -12.60
C ASP A 204 -17.78 9.90 -13.97
N ASN A 205 -18.94 10.50 -14.23
CA ASN A 205 -19.69 10.49 -15.48
C ASN A 205 -19.93 11.94 -15.96
N ALA A 206 -20.52 12.10 -17.14
CA ALA A 206 -20.76 13.43 -17.71
C ALA A 206 -21.64 14.33 -16.82
N GLU A 207 -22.52 13.74 -16.02
CA GLU A 207 -23.52 14.44 -15.20
C GLU A 207 -23.05 14.69 -13.76
N ARG A 208 -21.92 14.10 -13.33
CA ARG A 208 -21.39 14.15 -11.96
C ARG A 208 -22.44 13.89 -10.88
N GLU A 209 -23.20 12.84 -11.09
CA GLU A 209 -24.28 12.43 -10.19
C GLU A 209 -23.77 12.25 -8.75
N LEU A 210 -24.46 12.85 -7.78
CA LEU A 210 -24.18 12.67 -6.36
C LEU A 210 -24.67 11.28 -5.93
N VAL A 211 -23.74 10.41 -5.56
CA VAL A 211 -24.05 9.04 -5.13
C VAL A 211 -24.20 8.98 -3.62
N TRP A 212 -23.38 9.72 -2.87
CA TRP A 212 -23.43 9.74 -1.41
C TRP A 212 -22.89 11.06 -0.86
N SER A 213 -23.52 11.56 0.21
CA SER A 213 -23.16 12.78 0.93
C SER A 213 -22.87 12.49 2.40
N ASN A 214 -21.84 13.15 2.94
CA ASN A 214 -21.51 13.12 4.36
C ASN A 214 -22.22 14.22 5.17
N GLU A 215 -23.06 15.04 4.54
CA GLU A 215 -23.69 16.19 5.21
C GLU A 215 -24.69 15.76 6.30
N GLU A 216 -25.41 14.67 6.08
CA GLU A 216 -26.45 14.19 7.00
C GLU A 216 -25.88 13.63 8.31
N PHE A 217 -24.72 12.97 8.24
CA PHE A 217 -24.06 12.33 9.38
C PHE A 217 -22.71 12.98 9.69
N ARG A 218 -22.60 14.29 9.47
CA ARG A 218 -21.34 15.00 9.72
C ARG A 218 -21.10 15.13 11.22
N PHE A 219 -20.00 14.54 11.68
CA PHE A 219 -19.59 14.64 13.08
C PHE A 219 -18.95 16.00 13.39
N ASP A 220 -19.21 16.50 14.59
CA ASP A 220 -18.62 17.74 15.11
C ASP A 220 -17.10 17.58 15.31
N GLU A 221 -16.32 18.64 15.05
CA GLU A 221 -14.85 18.66 15.23
C GLU A 221 -14.43 18.33 16.65
N ASP A 222 -15.26 18.64 17.64
CA ASP A 222 -14.99 18.37 19.05
C ASP A 222 -15.35 16.92 19.46
N CYS A 223 -16.09 16.20 18.61
CA CYS A 223 -16.46 14.81 18.87
C CYS A 223 -15.26 13.87 18.64
N ILE A 224 -14.77 13.23 19.70
CA ILE A 224 -13.69 12.25 19.62
C ILE A 224 -14.25 10.90 19.17
N GLN A 225 -13.73 10.39 18.05
CA GLN A 225 -14.12 9.11 17.47
C GLN A 225 -13.52 7.93 18.26
N PRO A 226 -14.11 6.73 18.23
CA PRO A 226 -13.60 5.56 18.97
C PRO A 226 -12.12 5.23 18.70
N LYS A 227 -11.69 5.27 17.43
CA LYS A 227 -10.27 5.06 17.08
C LYS A 227 -9.36 6.16 17.60
N GLU A 228 -9.83 7.40 17.61
CA GLU A 228 -9.11 8.57 18.14
C GLU A 228 -8.96 8.46 19.66
N LYS A 229 -10.03 8.06 20.37
CA LYS A 229 -9.97 7.77 21.80
C LYS A 229 -8.96 6.66 22.11
N LYS A 230 -8.98 5.57 21.31
CA LYS A 230 -8.01 4.48 21.49
C LYS A 230 -6.57 4.94 21.22
N LEU A 231 -6.36 5.80 20.24
CA LEU A 231 -5.07 6.43 19.99
C LEU A 231 -4.62 7.27 21.19
N GLN A 232 -5.50 8.05 21.81
CA GLN A 232 -5.18 8.84 23.01
C GLN A 232 -4.77 7.95 24.19
N GLU A 233 -5.45 6.82 24.42
CA GLU A 233 -5.08 5.85 25.46
C GLU A 233 -3.68 5.28 25.25
N ILE A 234 -3.34 4.92 24.01
CA ILE A 234 -2.01 4.40 23.65
C ILE A 234 -0.96 5.49 23.85
N LEU A 235 -1.20 6.69 23.33
CA LEU A 235 -0.27 7.81 23.46
C LEU A 235 -0.03 8.17 24.93
N HIS A 236 -1.06 8.17 25.76
CA HIS A 236 -0.91 8.43 27.20
C HIS A 236 0.05 7.43 27.86
N THR A 237 -0.12 6.15 27.55
CA THR A 237 0.74 5.07 28.06
C THR A 237 2.18 5.25 27.58
N GLU A 238 2.41 5.39 26.27
CA GLU A 238 3.75 5.52 25.70
C GLU A 238 4.48 6.77 26.20
N ILE A 239 3.77 7.90 26.33
CA ILE A 239 4.33 9.15 26.86
C ILE A 239 4.69 8.99 28.35
N SER A 240 3.86 8.32 29.14
CA SER A 240 4.15 8.07 30.56
C SER A 240 5.41 7.23 30.78
N GLU A 241 5.73 6.35 29.82
CA GLU A 241 6.93 5.51 29.81
C GLU A 241 8.13 6.18 29.09
N GLY A 242 7.97 7.42 28.62
CA GLY A 242 9.02 8.18 27.93
C GLY A 242 9.39 7.61 26.55
N ARG A 243 8.44 6.93 25.89
CA ARG A 243 8.63 6.31 24.58
C ARG A 243 8.13 7.25 23.46
N PRO A 244 9.00 7.65 22.52
CA PRO A 244 8.56 8.41 21.34
C PRO A 244 7.73 7.54 20.41
N THR A 245 6.67 8.11 19.84
CA THR A 245 5.69 7.38 19.02
C THR A 245 5.62 7.93 17.59
N ILE A 246 5.55 7.03 16.61
CA ILE A 246 5.30 7.38 15.20
C ILE A 246 3.92 6.84 14.82
N ILE A 247 3.07 7.73 14.31
CA ILE A 247 1.73 7.43 13.81
C ILE A 247 1.79 7.43 12.29
N TYR A 248 1.43 6.30 11.70
CA TYR A 248 1.35 6.14 10.25
C TYR A 248 -0.08 6.32 9.75
N VAL A 249 -0.23 7.13 8.70
CA VAL A 249 -1.51 7.37 8.04
C VAL A 249 -1.44 7.14 6.54
N SER A 250 -2.55 6.71 5.95
CA SER A 250 -2.69 6.55 4.50
C SER A 250 -3.20 7.84 3.85
N ASP A 251 -4.19 8.46 4.47
CA ASP A 251 -4.93 9.61 3.95
C ASP A 251 -4.25 10.93 4.30
N THR A 252 -3.39 11.39 3.39
CA THR A 252 -2.45 12.52 3.61
C THR A 252 -2.79 13.77 2.82
N GLY A 253 -3.97 13.81 2.19
CA GLY A 253 -4.35 14.88 1.28
C GLY A 253 -3.63 14.88 -0.07
N SER A 254 -2.78 13.89 -0.35
CA SER A 254 -1.90 13.88 -1.54
C SER A 254 -2.68 13.74 -2.87
N THR A 255 -3.82 13.06 -2.86
CA THR A 255 -4.70 12.89 -4.05
C THR A 255 -5.95 13.75 -3.95
N VAL A 256 -6.59 13.76 -2.78
CA VAL A 256 -7.79 14.54 -2.49
C VAL A 256 -7.52 15.32 -1.21
N LYS A 257 -7.45 16.64 -1.30
CA LYS A 257 -6.97 17.51 -0.21
C LYS A 257 -7.87 17.42 1.02
N GLU A 258 -9.17 17.28 0.80
CA GLU A 258 -10.23 17.18 1.80
C GLU A 258 -10.09 15.90 2.66
N ARG A 259 -9.35 14.90 2.16
CA ARG A 259 -9.07 13.66 2.89
C ARG A 259 -7.85 13.73 3.79
N ASP A 260 -7.18 14.88 3.94
CA ASP A 260 -6.02 14.99 4.84
C ASP A 260 -6.44 14.83 6.31
N ILE A 261 -6.16 13.67 6.90
CA ILE A 261 -6.48 13.37 8.31
C ILE A 261 -5.40 13.90 9.27
N GLN A 262 -4.22 14.24 8.77
CA GLN A 262 -3.07 14.56 9.61
C GLN A 262 -3.32 15.74 10.57
N PRO A 263 -3.97 16.86 10.15
CA PRO A 263 -4.30 17.95 11.06
C PRO A 263 -5.28 17.54 12.16
N ARG A 264 -6.25 16.67 11.85
CA ARG A 264 -7.22 16.16 12.82
C ARG A 264 -6.52 15.31 13.87
N LEU A 265 -5.69 14.35 13.46
CA LEU A 265 -4.94 13.51 14.39
C LEU A 265 -3.93 14.31 15.20
N GLN A 266 -3.36 15.39 14.65
CA GLN A 266 -2.53 16.30 15.43
C GLN A 266 -3.32 16.94 16.57
N LYS A 267 -4.49 17.55 16.28
CA LYS A 267 -5.37 18.13 17.32
C LYS A 267 -5.74 17.09 18.39
N VAL A 268 -6.12 15.87 17.97
CA VAL A 268 -6.50 14.77 18.89
C VAL A 268 -5.32 14.34 19.76
N ALA A 269 -4.13 14.19 19.19
CA ALA A 269 -2.94 13.76 19.92
C ALA A 269 -2.44 14.86 20.88
N GLU A 270 -2.54 16.14 20.51
CA GLU A 270 -2.16 17.28 21.35
C GLU A 270 -3.05 17.45 22.60
N GLN A 271 -4.26 16.88 22.62
CA GLN A 271 -5.09 16.83 23.82
C GLN A 271 -4.53 15.90 24.90
N VAL A 272 -3.58 15.02 24.57
CA VAL A 272 -2.91 14.15 25.55
C VAL A 272 -1.84 14.94 26.31
N PRO A 273 -1.89 14.98 27.66
CA PRO A 273 -0.89 15.70 28.44
C PRO A 273 0.54 15.25 28.14
N GLY A 274 1.41 16.20 27.81
CA GLY A 274 2.82 15.92 27.50
C GLY A 274 3.08 15.50 26.04
N ALA A 275 2.06 15.41 25.19
CA ALA A 275 2.24 15.20 23.77
C ALA A 275 2.76 16.47 23.09
N LYS A 276 3.85 16.33 22.34
CA LYS A 276 4.39 17.33 21.42
C LYS A 276 4.45 16.68 20.05
N VAL A 277 3.55 17.12 19.17
CA VAL A 277 3.27 16.45 17.90
C VAL A 277 3.89 17.24 16.75
N ALA A 278 4.52 16.54 15.80
CA ALA A 278 4.95 17.12 14.54
C ALA A 278 4.47 16.27 13.35
N ILE A 279 4.15 16.94 12.25
CA ILE A 279 3.71 16.29 11.02
C ILE A 279 4.84 16.29 10.00
N LEU A 280 5.24 15.11 9.53
CA LEU A 280 6.15 14.98 8.39
C LEU A 280 5.36 14.81 7.09
N ARG A 281 5.36 15.85 6.25
CA ARG A 281 4.65 15.89 4.96
C ARG A 281 5.56 15.61 3.77
N THR A 282 4.99 14.97 2.75
CA THR A 282 5.64 14.62 1.46
C THR A 282 6.08 15.83 0.64
N ASN A 283 5.28 16.89 0.65
CA ASN A 283 5.51 18.10 -0.14
C ASN A 283 6.46 19.10 0.53
N THR A 284 6.72 18.98 1.84
CA THR A 284 7.49 19.99 2.60
C THR A 284 8.95 19.61 2.78
N VAL A 285 9.27 18.31 2.90
CA VAL A 285 10.64 17.86 3.19
C VAL A 285 11.16 16.90 2.12
N THR A 286 12.20 17.35 1.40
CA THR A 286 12.88 16.54 0.40
C THR A 286 13.54 15.30 1.03
N PRO A 287 13.57 14.14 0.35
CA PRO A 287 14.04 12.88 0.94
C PRO A 287 15.38 12.95 1.70
N PRO A 288 16.44 13.63 1.22
CA PRO A 288 17.72 13.71 1.93
C PRO A 288 17.65 14.49 3.26
N LYS A 289 16.71 15.43 3.36
CA LYS A 289 16.55 16.31 4.53
C LYS A 289 15.65 15.70 5.61
N ARG A 290 14.96 14.58 5.35
CA ARG A 290 13.98 13.99 6.28
C ARG A 290 14.63 13.50 7.58
N SER A 291 15.77 12.83 7.51
CA SER A 291 16.49 12.38 8.70
C SER A 291 17.04 13.55 9.53
N ALA A 292 17.50 14.62 8.87
CA ALA A 292 17.94 15.84 9.55
C ALA A 292 16.78 16.54 10.25
N TRP A 293 15.65 16.68 9.56
CA TRP A 293 14.40 17.21 10.13
C TRP A 293 13.95 16.39 11.34
N LEU A 294 13.98 15.06 11.27
CA LEU A 294 13.57 14.20 12.38
C LEU A 294 14.48 14.38 13.60
N LYS A 295 15.80 14.49 13.39
CA LYS A 295 16.75 14.82 14.47
C LYS A 295 16.45 16.18 15.10
N GLU A 296 16.14 17.20 14.29
CA GLU A 296 15.78 18.53 14.78
C GLU A 296 14.50 18.51 15.63
N GLN A 297 13.46 17.78 15.18
CA GLN A 297 12.22 17.63 15.95
C GLN A 297 12.44 16.88 17.26
N VAL A 298 13.24 15.81 17.26
CA VAL A 298 13.59 15.10 18.50
C VAL A 298 14.36 16.03 19.46
N ASN A 299 15.28 16.85 18.95
CA ASN A 299 16.02 17.83 19.75
C ASN A 299 15.14 18.97 20.28
N SER A 300 14.08 19.36 19.56
CA SER A 300 13.08 20.33 20.05
C SER A 300 12.10 19.72 21.06
N GLY A 301 12.24 18.42 21.34
CA GLY A 301 11.45 17.70 22.33
C GLY A 301 10.13 17.15 21.80
N VAL A 302 9.95 17.06 20.48
CA VAL A 302 8.81 16.35 19.87
C VAL A 302 8.91 14.87 20.23
N ASN A 303 7.82 14.31 20.75
CA ASN A 303 7.71 12.91 21.13
C ASN A 303 6.66 12.13 20.32
N VAL A 304 5.89 12.80 19.46
CA VAL A 304 4.92 12.16 18.55
C VAL A 304 5.12 12.67 17.12
N ILE A 305 5.28 11.76 16.16
CA ILE A 305 5.42 12.11 14.74
C ILE A 305 4.29 11.48 13.93
N ILE A 306 3.56 12.27 13.13
CA ILE A 306 2.56 11.77 12.20
C ILE A 306 3.14 11.81 10.78
N CYS A 307 3.09 10.70 10.05
CA CYS A 307 3.61 10.64 8.68
C CYS A 307 2.91 9.59 7.79
N SER A 308 3.07 9.73 6.47
CA SER A 308 2.62 8.71 5.51
C SER A 308 3.51 7.47 5.52
N GLN A 309 2.93 6.28 5.36
CA GLN A 309 3.71 5.06 5.13
C GLN A 309 4.60 5.14 3.87
N GLU A 310 4.13 5.81 2.81
CA GLU A 310 4.89 5.98 1.57
C GLU A 310 6.15 6.82 1.75
N LEU A 311 6.21 7.69 2.76
CA LEU A 311 7.39 8.50 3.07
C LEU A 311 8.56 7.67 3.58
N VAL A 312 8.24 6.61 4.31
CA VAL A 312 9.21 5.76 5.02
C VAL A 312 9.66 4.57 4.18
N LYS A 313 8.93 4.26 3.10
CA LYS A 313 9.24 3.20 2.13
C LYS A 313 10.67 3.22 1.59
N VAL A 314 11.28 4.41 1.49
CA VAL A 314 12.65 4.59 0.98
C VAL A 314 13.72 4.69 2.06
N GLY A 315 13.36 4.40 3.32
CA GLY A 315 14.20 4.50 4.51
C GLY A 315 14.07 5.85 5.20
N LEU A 316 13.44 5.86 6.37
CA LEU A 316 13.55 6.93 7.36
C LEU A 316 14.41 6.39 8.49
N ASP A 317 15.53 7.05 8.78
CA ASP A 317 16.39 6.66 9.89
C ASP A 317 15.82 7.25 11.18
N CYS A 318 15.15 6.39 11.95
CA CYS A 318 14.56 6.72 13.23
C CYS A 318 15.50 6.44 14.42
N ALA A 319 16.73 5.95 14.18
CA ALA A 319 17.72 5.72 15.23
C ALA A 319 18.40 7.05 15.59
N THR A 320 17.66 7.96 16.22
CA THR A 320 18.18 9.30 16.58
C THR A 320 18.86 9.37 17.93
N ARG A 321 18.84 8.30 18.73
CA ARG A 321 19.70 8.20 19.91
C ARG A 321 21.11 7.81 19.48
N SER A 322 21.92 8.80 19.13
CA SER A 322 23.35 8.69 19.39
C SER A 322 23.52 8.49 20.90
N ARG A 323 24.22 7.42 21.28
CA ARG A 323 24.84 7.36 22.60
C ARG A 323 25.76 8.57 22.80
#